data_AF-A0A9P8LC28-F1
#
_entry.id   AF-A0A9P8LC28-F1
#
_cell.length_a   1.000
_cell.length_b   1.000
_cell.length_c   1.000
_cell.angle_alpha   90.00
_cell.angle_beta   90.00
_cell.angle_gamma   90.00
#
_symmetry.space_group_name_H-M   'P 1'
#
loop_
_entity.id
_entity.type
_entity.pdbx_description
1 polymer ?
#
loop_
_entity_poly.entity_id
_entity_poly.type
_entity_poly.pdbx_seq_one_letter_code
_entity_poly.pdbx_strand_id
1 'polypeptide(L)'
;MDGANKSWLLDVPLVSSCSLLQKIMIGPLGHRFLRDAHAADRSVFVWTVNDTGMMRWSIRRGVDGVLTDDPKKFLDVCREFREDVFIEEDRLTVRQYLGIAGFNIMAIVFSFLFYLRHGLRDQMRGMAVVKSKLVENGNGTASGPKDGKWEEGKGEDRDGR
;
A
#
# COMPACT_ATOMS: atom_id res chain seq x y z
N MET A 1 17.58 2.54 11.64
CA MET A 1 16.57 1.63 12.22
C MET A 1 15.48 1.51 11.16
N ASP A 2 15.70 0.72 10.11
CA ASP A 2 14.97 0.91 8.84
C ASP A 2 14.40 -0.42 8.34
N GLY A 3 13.32 -0.86 8.98
CA GLY A 3 12.73 -2.16 8.70
C GLY A 3 11.22 -2.24 8.93
N ALA A 4 10.52 -1.12 8.98
CA ALA A 4 9.07 -1.12 9.23
C ALA A 4 8.30 -0.56 8.03
N ASN A 5 7.67 -1.48 7.28
CA ASN A 5 6.53 -1.23 6.38
C ASN A 5 6.81 -0.41 5.11
N LYS A 6 7.63 -0.95 4.20
CA LYS A 6 7.63 -0.47 2.81
C LYS A 6 6.40 -1.03 2.09
N SER A 7 5.42 -0.19 1.81
CA SER A 7 4.24 -0.55 1.03
C SER A 7 4.67 -0.94 -0.39
N TRP A 8 4.55 -2.23 -0.74
CA TRP A 8 4.90 -2.78 -2.06
C TRP A 8 4.28 -2.00 -3.24
N LEU A 9 3.15 -1.32 -3.00
CA LEU A 9 2.46 -0.49 -3.98
C LEU A 9 3.27 0.75 -4.42
N LEU A 10 4.16 1.27 -3.56
CA LEU A 10 4.94 2.49 -3.80
C LEU A 10 6.38 2.20 -4.24
N ASP A 11 6.82 0.94 -4.12
CA ASP A 11 8.19 0.48 -4.37
C ASP A 11 8.44 0.08 -5.85
N VAL A 12 7.61 0.61 -6.76
CA VAL A 12 7.74 0.36 -8.21
C VAL A 12 8.71 1.40 -8.80
N PRO A 13 9.91 1.01 -9.28
CA PRO A 13 10.99 1.95 -9.59
C PRO A 13 10.73 2.90 -10.78
N LEU A 14 9.69 2.65 -11.58
CA LEU A 14 9.35 3.44 -12.77
C LEU A 14 8.08 4.30 -12.62
N VAL A 15 7.39 4.23 -11.48
CA VAL A 15 6.14 4.98 -11.26
C VAL A 15 6.41 6.16 -10.32
N SER A 16 6.58 7.35 -10.89
CA SER A 16 6.87 8.57 -10.13
C SER A 16 5.61 9.26 -9.56
N SER A 17 4.42 8.89 -10.04
CA SER A 17 3.17 9.57 -9.69
C SER A 17 1.99 8.62 -9.58
N CYS A 18 1.09 8.86 -8.63
CA CYS A 18 -0.17 8.16 -8.46
C CYS A 18 -1.34 9.06 -8.91
N SER A 19 -2.17 8.60 -9.85
CA SER A 19 -3.40 9.29 -10.23
C SER A 19 -4.62 8.49 -9.79
N LEU A 20 -5.52 9.09 -9.01
CA LEU A 20 -6.60 8.39 -8.31
C LEU A 20 -7.94 9.13 -8.38
N LEU A 21 -9.03 8.39 -8.19
CA LEU A 21 -10.36 8.99 -8.03
C LEU A 21 -10.42 9.74 -6.69
N GLN A 22 -10.74 11.04 -6.69
CA GLN A 22 -10.71 11.84 -5.47
C GLN A 22 -11.56 11.25 -4.31
N LYS A 23 -12.70 10.65 -4.62
CA LYS A 23 -13.65 10.15 -3.61
C LYS A 23 -13.11 9.01 -2.73
N ILE A 24 -12.13 8.25 -3.21
CA ILE A 24 -11.47 7.21 -2.39
C ILE A 24 -10.48 7.80 -1.39
N MET A 25 -10.07 9.06 -1.58
CA MET A 25 -9.20 9.79 -0.67
C MET A 25 -9.95 10.45 0.49
N ILE A 26 -11.27 10.61 0.36
CA ILE A 26 -12.13 11.24 1.36
C ILE A 26 -12.45 10.21 2.44
N GLY A 27 -11.55 10.08 3.42
CA GLY A 27 -11.67 9.17 4.56
C GLY A 27 -10.35 9.04 5.33
N PRO A 28 -10.34 8.35 6.49
CA PRO A 28 -9.14 8.22 7.32
C PRO A 28 -7.99 7.47 6.65
N LEU A 29 -8.29 6.55 5.72
CA LEU A 29 -7.28 5.82 4.96
C LEU A 29 -6.60 6.69 3.89
N GLY A 30 -7.34 7.59 3.25
CA GLY A 30 -6.78 8.48 2.24
C GLY A 30 -5.71 9.41 2.80
N HIS A 31 -5.88 9.91 4.02
CA HIS A 31 -4.86 10.73 4.67
C HIS A 31 -3.56 9.96 4.94
N ARG A 32 -3.67 8.69 5.35
CA ARG A 32 -2.50 7.80 5.50
C ARG A 32 -1.82 7.56 4.17
N PHE A 33 -2.57 7.28 3.12
CA PHE A 33 -2.02 7.09 1.78
C PHE A 33 -1.25 8.31 1.28
N LEU A 34 -1.82 9.53 1.39
CA LEU A 34 -1.13 10.77 1.00
C LEU A 34 0.20 10.94 1.73
N ARG A 35 0.19 10.73 3.05
CA ARG A 35 1.40 10.83 3.86
C ARG A 35 2.45 9.81 3.43
N ASP A 36 2.04 8.55 3.24
CA ASP A 36 2.96 7.48 2.88
C ASP A 36 3.48 7.65 1.44
N ALA A 37 2.67 8.20 0.52
CA ALA A 37 3.07 8.56 -0.83
C ALA A 37 4.10 9.69 -0.85
N HIS A 38 3.88 10.77 -0.10
CA HIS A 38 4.85 11.87 0.01
C HIS A 38 6.14 11.42 0.72
N ALA A 39 6.05 10.57 1.74
CA ALA A 39 7.23 9.98 2.39
C ALA A 39 8.06 9.11 1.44
N ALA A 40 7.45 8.59 0.38
CA ALA A 40 8.09 7.85 -0.69
C ALA A 40 8.47 8.73 -1.91
N ASP A 41 8.40 10.06 -1.78
CA ASP A 41 8.69 11.03 -2.85
C ASP A 41 7.84 10.80 -4.12
N ARG A 42 6.55 10.48 -3.92
CA ARG A 42 5.59 10.24 -4.99
C ARG A 42 4.56 11.36 -5.06
N SER A 43 4.37 11.92 -6.25
CA SER A 43 3.32 12.91 -6.49
C SER A 43 1.95 12.25 -6.61
N VAL A 44 0.92 12.84 -6.00
CA VAL A 44 -0.46 12.37 -6.00
C VAL A 44 -1.36 13.35 -6.77
N PHE A 45 -2.02 12.84 -7.80
CA PHE A 45 -2.98 13.56 -8.62
C PHE A 45 -4.38 12.98 -8.45
N VAL A 46 -5.42 13.81 -8.55
CA VAL A 46 -6.81 13.35 -8.50
C VAL A 46 -7.59 13.68 -9.76
N TRP A 47 -8.45 12.76 -10.22
CA TRP A 47 -9.30 12.92 -11.40
C TRP A 47 -10.78 12.61 -11.11
N THR A 48 -11.72 13.04 -11.94
CA THR A 48 -11.86 14.43 -12.43
C THR A 48 -12.66 15.22 -11.39
N VAL A 49 -12.22 16.43 -11.05
CA VAL A 49 -12.87 17.24 -10.00
C VAL A 49 -13.36 18.53 -10.61
N ASN A 50 -14.68 18.70 -10.71
CA ASN A 50 -15.32 19.88 -11.32
C ASN A 50 -16.05 20.76 -10.30
N ASP A 51 -16.18 20.28 -9.06
CA ASP A 51 -16.79 20.99 -7.94
C ASP A 51 -15.74 21.82 -7.18
N THR A 52 -16.03 23.10 -6.93
CA THR A 52 -15.09 24.03 -6.27
C THR A 52 -14.80 23.64 -4.83
N GLY A 53 -15.79 23.13 -4.09
CA GLY A 53 -15.59 22.66 -2.72
C GLY A 53 -14.64 21.47 -2.67
N MET A 54 -14.76 20.57 -3.64
CA MET A 54 -13.84 19.45 -3.83
C MET A 54 -12.45 19.89 -4.29
N MET A 55 -12.34 20.89 -5.17
CA MET A 55 -11.03 21.47 -5.52
C MET A 55 -10.33 22.07 -4.29
N ARG A 56 -11.06 22.86 -3.48
CA ARG A 56 -10.57 23.41 -2.22
C ARG A 56 -10.18 22.33 -1.22
N TRP A 57 -10.94 21.23 -1.16
CA TRP A 57 -10.60 20.09 -0.33
C TRP A 57 -9.27 19.47 -0.77
N SER A 58 -9.04 19.27 -2.07
CA SER A 58 -7.77 18.72 -2.59
C SER A 58 -6.57 19.56 -2.20
N ILE A 59 -6.67 20.89 -2.40
CA ILE A 59 -5.59 21.83 -2.06
C ILE A 59 -5.30 21.79 -0.56
N ARG A 60 -6.34 21.85 0.29
CA ARG A 60 -6.19 21.77 1.76
C ARG A 60 -5.57 20.45 2.24
N ARG A 61 -5.81 19.35 1.51
CA ARG A 61 -5.26 18.03 1.84
C ARG A 61 -3.84 17.81 1.32
N GLY A 62 -3.30 18.76 0.55
CA GLY A 62 -1.95 18.67 -0.01
C GLY A 62 -1.84 17.71 -1.19
N VAL A 63 -2.91 17.55 -1.97
CA VAL A 63 -2.82 16.82 -3.25
C VAL A 63 -2.00 17.67 -4.24
N ASP A 64 -1.07 17.05 -4.97
CA ASP A 64 -0.14 17.77 -5.87
C ASP A 64 -0.80 18.32 -7.13
N GLY A 65 -1.91 17.74 -7.55
CA GLY A 65 -2.68 18.31 -8.66
C GLY A 65 -4.08 17.74 -8.83
N VAL A 66 -4.92 18.54 -9.47
CA VAL A 66 -6.31 18.21 -9.78
C VAL A 66 -6.49 18.19 -11.28
N LEU A 67 -6.92 17.05 -11.81
CA LEU A 67 -7.39 16.93 -13.19
C LEU A 67 -8.85 17.40 -13.21
N THR A 68 -9.13 18.40 -14.03
CA THR A 68 -10.46 19.02 -14.19
C THR A 68 -10.70 19.37 -15.64
N ASP A 69 -11.97 19.37 -16.04
CA ASP A 69 -12.38 19.85 -17.36
C ASP A 69 -12.45 21.39 -17.41
N ASP A 70 -12.41 22.05 -16.23
CA ASP A 70 -12.46 23.51 -16.09
C ASP A 70 -11.20 24.05 -15.38
N PRO A 71 -10.07 24.17 -16.10
CA PRO A 71 -8.81 24.63 -15.52
C PRO A 71 -8.88 26.09 -15.06
N LYS A 72 -9.74 26.92 -15.65
CA LYS A 72 -9.90 28.33 -15.23
C LYS A 72 -10.49 28.40 -13.83
N LYS A 73 -11.58 27.66 -13.59
CA LYS A 73 -12.17 27.55 -12.25
C LYS A 73 -11.16 27.07 -11.21
N PHE A 74 -10.32 26.08 -11.55
CA PHE A 74 -9.31 25.61 -10.61
C PHE A 74 -8.22 26.65 -10.30
N LEU A 75 -7.83 27.46 -11.29
CA LEU A 75 -6.88 28.56 -11.07
C LEU A 75 -7.44 29.65 -10.15
N ASP A 76 -8.73 29.98 -10.31
CA ASP A 76 -9.41 30.94 -9.43
C ASP A 76 -9.43 30.42 -7.99
N VAL A 77 -9.78 29.14 -7.79
CA VAL A 77 -9.73 28.48 -6.48
C VAL A 77 -8.31 28.49 -5.89
N CYS A 78 -7.27 28.26 -6.69
CA CYS A 78 -5.87 28.34 -6.23
C CYS A 78 -5.46 29.77 -5.83
N ARG A 79 -5.96 30.79 -6.53
CA ARG A 79 -5.68 32.20 -6.22
C ARG A 79 -6.35 32.59 -4.90
N GLU A 80 -7.64 32.27 -4.75
CA GLU A 80 -8.38 32.48 -3.50
C GLU A 80 -7.68 31.83 -2.30
N PHE A 81 -7.15 30.62 -2.48
CA PHE A 81 -6.45 29.90 -1.43
C PHE A 81 -5.11 30.54 -1.03
N ARG A 82 -4.37 31.14 -1.97
CA ARG A 82 -3.07 31.78 -1.72
C ARG A 82 -3.20 33.12 -0.99
N GLU A 83 -4.31 33.82 -1.19
CA GLU A 83 -4.54 35.15 -0.61
C GLU A 83 -4.92 35.08 0.89
N ASP A 84 -4.78 33.92 1.54
CA ASP A 84 -5.14 33.66 2.95
C ASP A 84 -6.55 34.15 3.32
N VAL A 85 -7.42 34.32 2.32
CA VAL A 85 -8.84 34.55 2.54
C VAL A 85 -9.30 33.35 3.34
N PHE A 86 -9.74 33.56 4.59
CA PHE A 86 -10.33 32.52 5.43
C PHE A 86 -11.58 32.00 4.73
N ILE A 87 -11.40 31.11 3.77
CA ILE A 87 -12.50 30.46 3.09
C ILE A 87 -13.15 29.63 4.19
N GLU A 88 -14.39 30.01 4.54
CA GLU A 88 -15.27 29.18 5.36
C GLU A 88 -15.06 27.72 4.99
N GLU A 89 -15.00 26.83 5.99
CA GLU A 89 -15.03 25.40 5.74
C GLU A 89 -16.14 25.14 4.73
N ASP A 90 -15.76 24.89 3.47
CA ASP A 90 -16.70 24.43 2.46
C ASP A 90 -17.18 23.07 2.94
N ARG A 91 -18.17 23.10 3.85
CA ARG A 91 -18.69 21.94 4.54
C ARG A 91 -19.40 21.16 3.47
N LEU A 92 -18.71 20.12 3.00
CA LEU A 92 -19.27 19.14 2.09
C LEU A 92 -20.68 18.81 2.55
N THR A 93 -21.65 18.98 1.66
CA THR A 93 -23.06 18.79 2.00
C THR A 93 -23.22 17.37 2.56
N VAL A 94 -24.01 17.17 3.61
CA VAL A 94 -24.20 15.84 4.24
C VAL A 94 -24.59 14.77 3.21
N ARG A 95 -25.38 15.15 2.19
CA ARG A 95 -25.70 14.29 1.03
C ARG A 95 -24.47 13.84 0.23
N GLN A 96 -23.50 14.74 0.01
CA GLN A 96 -22.25 14.42 -0.66
C GLN A 96 -21.41 13.47 0.21
N TYR A 97 -21.34 13.71 1.52
CA TYR A 97 -20.62 12.84 2.44
C TYR A 97 -21.23 11.42 2.50
N LEU A 98 -22.56 11.31 2.55
CA LEU A 98 -23.26 10.03 2.47
C LEU A 98 -23.00 9.30 1.16
N GLY A 99 -23.00 10.02 0.03
CA GLY A 99 -22.66 9.44 -1.27
C GLY A 99 -21.22 8.90 -1.34
N ILE A 100 -20.27 9.65 -0.77
CA ILE A 100 -18.86 9.25 -0.67
C ILE A 100 -18.70 8.04 0.26
N ALA A 101 -19.38 8.04 1.41
CA ALA A 101 -19.36 6.94 2.36
C ALA A 101 -19.95 5.66 1.73
N GLY A 102 -21.08 5.78 1.02
CA GLY A 102 -21.66 4.67 0.28
C GLY A 102 -20.71 4.08 -0.75
N PHE A 103 -19.97 4.92 -1.48
CA PHE A 103 -18.98 4.46 -2.46
C PHE A 103 -17.79 3.72 -1.81
N ASN A 104 -17.30 4.23 -0.67
CA ASN A 104 -16.23 3.56 0.09
C ASN A 104 -16.69 2.24 0.70
N ILE A 105 -17.92 2.18 1.24
CA ILE A 105 -18.53 0.94 1.74
C ILE A 105 -18.66 -0.07 0.59
N MET A 106 -19.12 0.37 -0.58
CA MET A 106 -19.21 -0.48 -1.77
C MET A 106 -17.84 -1.06 -2.13
N ALA A 107 -16.77 -0.25 -2.15
CA ALA A 107 -15.42 -0.72 -2.44
C ALA A 107 -14.94 -1.76 -1.40
N ILE A 108 -15.25 -1.57 -0.11
CA ILE A 108 -14.92 -2.54 0.95
C ILE A 108 -15.70 -3.84 0.75
N VAL A 109 -17.01 -3.76 0.51
CA VAL A 109 -17.86 -4.94 0.27
C VAL A 109 -17.39 -5.68 -0.98
N PHE A 110 -17.09 -4.97 -2.07
CA PHE A 110 -16.60 -5.60 -3.30
C PHE A 110 -15.24 -6.25 -3.11
N SER A 111 -14.32 -5.61 -2.38
CA SER A 111 -13.02 -6.18 -2.02
C SER A 111 -13.18 -7.44 -1.16
N PHE A 112 -14.12 -7.42 -0.21
CA PHE A 112 -14.44 -8.57 0.63
C PHE A 112 -15.07 -9.71 -0.16
N LEU A 113 -16.05 -9.42 -1.03
CA LEU A 113 -16.67 -10.41 -1.92
C LEU A 113 -15.66 -11.02 -2.90
N PHE A 114 -14.78 -10.19 -3.46
CA PHE A 114 -13.68 -10.64 -4.33
C PHE A 114 -12.73 -11.56 -3.56
N TYR A 115 -12.36 -11.19 -2.34
CA TYR A 115 -11.53 -12.00 -1.47
C TYR A 115 -12.18 -13.34 -1.12
N LEU A 116 -13.47 -13.37 -0.77
CA LEU A 116 -14.19 -14.61 -0.51
C LEU A 116 -14.31 -15.49 -1.76
N ARG A 117 -14.55 -14.91 -2.93
CA ARG A 117 -14.76 -15.66 -4.16
C ARG A 117 -13.47 -16.19 -4.78
N HIS A 118 -12.37 -15.44 -4.69
CA HIS A 118 -11.10 -15.78 -5.35
C HIS A 118 -10.02 -16.28 -4.37
N GLY A 119 -9.97 -15.80 -3.13
CA GLY A 119 -8.93 -16.17 -2.15
C GLY A 119 -9.03 -17.60 -1.61
N LEU A 120 -10.26 -18.15 -1.55
CA LEU A 120 -10.49 -19.54 -1.12
C LEU A 120 -9.88 -20.58 -2.07
N ARG A 121 -9.66 -20.23 -3.34
CA ARG A 121 -9.15 -21.16 -4.36
C ARG A 121 -7.62 -21.23 -4.39
N ASP A 122 -6.95 -20.11 -4.15
CA ASP A 122 -5.48 -20.05 -4.13
C ASP A 122 -4.90 -20.61 -2.82
N GLN A 123 -5.54 -20.36 -1.68
CA GLN A 123 -5.03 -20.85 -0.39
C GLN A 123 -5.15 -22.38 -0.27
N MET A 124 -6.23 -22.98 -0.80
CA MET A 124 -6.38 -24.44 -0.83
C MET A 124 -5.37 -25.11 -1.77
N ARG A 125 -5.03 -24.49 -2.90
CA ARG A 125 -3.97 -24.99 -3.80
C ARG A 125 -2.59 -24.92 -3.14
N GLY A 126 -2.27 -23.80 -2.49
CA GLY A 126 -1.02 -23.65 -1.76
C GLY A 126 -0.86 -24.67 -0.62
N MET A 127 -1.91 -24.85 0.20
CA MET A 127 -1.91 -25.83 1.28
C MET A 127 -1.84 -27.28 0.77
N ALA A 128 -2.50 -27.60 -0.34
CA ALA A 128 -2.43 -28.93 -0.95
C ALA A 128 -1.00 -29.26 -1.45
N VAL A 129 -0.32 -28.29 -2.07
CA VAL A 129 1.07 -28.44 -2.54
C VAL A 129 2.06 -28.54 -1.37
N VAL A 130 1.87 -27.78 -0.29
CA VAL A 130 2.71 -27.88 0.92
C VAL A 130 2.50 -29.24 1.59
N LYS A 131 1.26 -29.70 1.70
CA LYS A 131 0.94 -31.00 2.30
C LYS A 131 1.50 -32.16 1.48
N SER A 132 1.49 -32.08 0.15
CA SER A 132 2.12 -33.10 -0.70
C SER A 132 3.64 -33.15 -0.53
N LYS A 133 4.32 -31.99 -0.47
CA LYS A 133 5.76 -31.92 -0.23
C LYS A 133 6.17 -32.41 1.15
N LEU A 134 5.36 -32.17 2.18
CA LEU A 134 5.61 -32.67 3.54
C LEU A 134 5.44 -34.19 3.63
N VAL A 135 4.48 -34.76 2.89
CA VAL A 135 4.30 -36.23 2.80
C VAL A 135 5.44 -36.88 2.02
N GLU A 136 5.89 -36.27 0.93
CA GLU A 136 7.02 -36.75 0.13
C GLU A 136 8.34 -36.72 0.91
N ASN A 137 8.60 -35.63 1.65
CA ASN A 137 9.77 -35.51 2.52
C ASN A 137 9.69 -36.38 3.78
N GLY A 138 8.48 -36.65 4.29
CA GLY A 138 8.28 -37.49 5.48
C GLY A 138 8.48 -38.99 5.24
N ASN A 139 8.39 -39.45 3.99
CA ASN A 139 8.62 -40.85 3.61
C ASN A 139 10.07 -41.15 3.19
N GLY A 140 10.94 -40.13 3.09
CA GLY A 140 12.34 -40.28 2.73
C GLY A 140 13.26 -39.86 3.87
N THR A 141 13.49 -40.73 4.87
CA THR A 141 14.74 -40.83 5.67
C THR A 141 14.56 -41.80 6.84
N ALA A 142 14.79 -43.08 6.58
CA ALA A 142 15.11 -44.05 7.62
C ALA A 142 16.27 -44.93 7.15
N SER A 143 17.48 -44.36 7.11
CA SER A 143 18.75 -45.11 7.10
C SER A 143 19.93 -44.13 7.15
N GLY A 144 20.31 -43.74 8.38
CA GLY A 144 21.59 -43.09 8.66
C GLY A 144 22.52 -44.08 9.38
N PRO A 145 23.80 -44.23 8.99
CA PRO A 145 24.68 -45.25 9.55
C PRO A 145 25.18 -44.84 10.95
N LYS A 146 25.19 -45.81 11.86
CA LYS A 146 26.08 -45.82 13.04
C LYS A 146 27.50 -46.04 12.48
N ASP A 147 28.54 -45.34 12.90
CA ASP A 147 29.42 -45.75 13.99
C ASP A 147 30.45 -44.64 14.24
N GLY A 148 30.80 -44.41 15.51
CA GLY A 148 31.64 -43.30 15.95
C GLY A 148 33.15 -43.54 15.81
N LYS A 149 33.90 -42.46 15.56
CA LYS A 149 35.31 -42.32 15.91
C LYS A 149 35.68 -40.84 16.04
N TRP A 150 36.10 -40.41 17.23
CA TRP A 150 36.76 -39.13 17.46
C TRP A 150 38.27 -39.40 17.48
N GLU A 151 39.06 -38.68 16.66
CA GLU A 151 40.52 -38.71 16.76
C GLU A 151 41.02 -37.40 17.39
N GLU A 152 41.77 -37.58 18.47
CA GLU A 152 42.38 -36.58 19.34
C GLU A 152 43.77 -36.22 18.78
N GLY A 153 43.95 -34.96 18.37
CA GLY A 153 45.22 -34.47 17.83
C GLY A 153 46.26 -34.26 18.94
N LYS A 154 47.32 -35.07 18.95
CA LYS A 154 48.55 -34.80 19.71
C LYS A 154 49.45 -33.83 18.94
N GLY A 155 49.73 -32.68 19.55
CA GLY A 155 50.90 -31.87 19.21
C GLY A 155 52.16 -32.46 19.81
N GLU A 156 53.21 -32.61 19.01
CA GLU A 156 54.56 -32.89 19.48
C GLU A 156 55.51 -31.91 18.80
N ASP A 157 56.00 -30.96 19.60
CA ASP A 157 57.13 -30.09 19.30
C ASP A 157 58.42 -30.92 19.26
N ARG A 158 59.26 -30.78 18.22
CA ARG A 158 60.72 -30.83 18.35
C ARG A 158 61.44 -29.96 17.32
N ASP A 159 62.24 -29.08 17.92
CA ASP A 159 63.39 -28.33 17.43
C ASP A 159 64.45 -29.21 16.72
N GLY A 160 65.25 -28.62 15.84
CA GLY A 160 66.38 -29.31 15.21
C GLY A 160 67.07 -28.61 14.04
N ARG A 161 67.80 -27.53 14.33
CA ARG A 161 69.07 -27.08 13.70
C ARG A 161 69.07 -26.59 12.24
#